data_AF-A0A972GSE3-F1
#
_entry.id   AF-A0A972GSE3-F1
#
_cell.length_a   1.000
_cell.length_b   1.000
_cell.length_c   1.000
_cell.angle_alpha   90.00
_cell.angle_beta   90.00
_cell.angle_gamma   90.00
#
_symmetry.space_group_name_H-M   'P 1'
#
loop_
_entity.id
_entity.type
_entity.pdbx_description
1 polymer ?
#
loop_
_entity_poly.entity_id
_entity_poly.type
_entity_poly.pdbx_seq_one_letter_code
_entity_poly.pdbx_strand_id
1 'polypeptide(L)'
;MLDFSWIKRSLLIVAVLGFFASSFLFLTSPGTDLRIWMAETVIITQHREWAWIFVGAEQRDEMVRNMHQNIEKNAEEKQDMGRIQHKVYKKNRTIDELIKVEDISGPLWKGKKMYVFDPKSIRAMTPVKSGEGERISAMVKRTGAVAGVNAGGFDDPEGLGNGFAALGVIVSGGEVIFTDQDETTPQHIVGFTKDGTLIIGKYSMTELRTMGISEAASFYPRVIANGKPLPISDGSRAPRTAVGQKEDGTVIFIVIDGRQAQSVGATLKEIQDIFLADGVVNAGFLDGGASSELVVDGELVTKPSSRYGERRLPSAFLVYDHPEEAVANRVWDGINKIDAGGSYDHPDFLREQAEIKARQKNNPAPVTPVTPTTPTTGNKPETDKTEKTDKPKSNETGTSKPSDPIKPSPTTEGKETDATKTPATHTNGNKETPAKTNPGTTQPGNTGTDPAKPAGGATGTNGTATSPNGTTPQGGNPNGAGTTTPPTAPAAKDQSPNSAPTQSPGSGTNINPAAPATPTAPVSEAPTVPINKPN
;
A
#
# COMPACT_ATOMS: atom_id res chain seq x y z
N MET A 1 50.01 37.55 -11.32
CA MET A 1 48.71 37.02 -11.76
C MET A 1 48.58 35.62 -11.23
N LEU A 2 47.50 35.29 -10.50
CA LEU A 2 47.23 33.93 -10.06
C LEU A 2 46.95 33.04 -11.29
N ASP A 3 47.61 31.87 -11.37
CA ASP A 3 47.41 30.91 -12.46
C ASP A 3 46.12 30.12 -12.24
N PHE A 4 45.07 30.50 -12.97
CA PHE A 4 43.76 29.86 -12.94
C PHE A 4 43.62 28.68 -13.93
N SER A 5 44.72 28.21 -14.53
CA SER A 5 44.72 27.10 -15.49
C SER A 5 44.10 25.82 -14.93
N TRP A 6 44.32 25.53 -13.64
CA TRP A 6 43.70 24.39 -12.97
C TRP A 6 42.17 24.50 -12.87
N ILE A 7 41.63 25.69 -12.59
CA ILE A 7 40.19 25.94 -12.55
C ILE A 7 39.57 25.71 -13.94
N LYS A 8 40.22 26.20 -15.01
CA LYS A 8 39.75 26.00 -16.39
C LYS A 8 39.72 24.52 -16.77
N ARG A 9 40.75 23.76 -16.40
CA ARG A 9 40.80 22.30 -16.63
C ARG A 9 39.71 21.58 -15.84
N SER A 10 39.51 21.93 -14.57
CA SER A 10 38.46 21.35 -13.74
C SER A 10 37.06 21.65 -14.30
N LEU A 11 36.78 22.89 -14.71
CA LEU A 11 35.51 23.26 -15.33
C LEU A 11 35.28 22.52 -16.66
N LEU A 12 36.31 22.36 -17.48
CA LEU A 12 36.22 21.59 -18.72
C LEU A 12 35.92 20.11 -18.44
N ILE A 13 36.60 19.50 -17.46
CA ILE A 13 36.34 18.11 -17.06
C ILE A 13 34.89 17.96 -16.58
N VAL A 14 34.41 18.85 -15.71
CA VAL A 14 33.02 18.83 -15.23
C VAL A 14 32.03 19.00 -16.39
N ALA A 15 32.30 19.90 -17.33
CA ALA A 15 31.45 20.09 -18.51
C ALA A 15 31.41 18.84 -19.40
N VAL A 16 32.56 18.20 -19.64
CA VAL A 16 32.66 16.97 -20.43
C VAL A 16 31.93 15.81 -19.73
N LEU A 17 32.14 15.62 -18.43
CA LEU A 17 31.42 14.62 -17.64
C LEU A 17 29.91 14.89 -17.64
N GLY A 18 29.50 16.15 -17.50
CA GLY A 18 28.10 16.57 -17.59
C GLY A 18 27.49 16.27 -18.95
N PHE A 19 28.22 16.52 -20.04
CA PHE A 19 27.78 16.19 -21.40
C PHE A 19 27.59 14.68 -21.58
N PHE A 20 28.55 13.85 -21.13
CA PHE A 20 28.43 12.39 -21.23
C PHE A 20 27.31 11.83 -20.35
N ALA A 21 27.16 12.34 -19.12
CA ALA A 21 26.07 11.95 -18.22
C ALA A 21 24.69 12.33 -18.80
N SER A 22 24.55 13.55 -19.32
CA SER A 22 23.33 14.00 -20.00
C SER A 22 23.05 13.18 -21.24
N SER A 23 24.06 12.93 -22.08
CA SER A 23 23.91 12.09 -23.27
C SER A 23 23.47 10.67 -22.90
N PHE A 24 24.06 10.07 -21.86
CA PHE A 24 23.61 8.78 -21.35
C PHE A 24 22.13 8.83 -20.93
N LEU A 25 21.76 9.78 -20.08
CA LEU A 25 20.41 9.89 -19.52
C LEU A 25 19.32 10.14 -20.59
N PHE A 26 19.61 10.92 -21.64
CA PHE A 26 18.59 11.37 -22.60
C PHE A 26 18.67 10.73 -23.98
N LEU A 27 19.82 10.17 -24.38
CA LEU A 27 20.00 9.58 -25.71
C LEU A 27 20.07 8.05 -25.70
N THR A 28 20.08 7.43 -24.52
CA THR A 28 20.11 5.97 -24.39
C THR A 28 18.84 5.43 -23.74
N SER A 29 18.45 4.20 -24.10
CA SER A 29 17.32 3.51 -23.44
C SER A 29 17.59 3.30 -21.94
N PRO A 30 18.76 2.78 -21.51
CA PRO A 30 19.03 2.58 -20.08
C PRO A 30 18.98 3.89 -19.27
N GLY A 31 19.44 5.00 -19.85
CA GLY A 31 19.34 6.30 -19.21
C GLY A 31 17.90 6.80 -19.09
N THR A 32 17.06 6.51 -20.08
CA THR A 32 15.62 6.83 -20.03
C THR A 32 14.91 6.00 -18.97
N ASP A 33 15.20 4.70 -18.90
CA ASP A 33 14.65 3.80 -17.87
C ASP A 33 15.03 4.27 -16.46
N LEU A 34 16.27 4.71 -16.27
CA LEU A 34 16.73 5.28 -15.01
C LEU A 34 15.97 6.57 -14.64
N ARG A 35 15.73 7.48 -15.61
CA ARG A 35 14.94 8.70 -15.36
C ARG A 35 13.50 8.39 -15.00
N ILE A 36 12.87 7.45 -15.69
CA ILE A 36 11.51 6.99 -15.39
C ILE A 36 11.46 6.39 -13.98
N TRP A 37 12.39 5.50 -13.63
CA TRP A 37 12.47 4.89 -12.30
C TRP A 37 12.66 5.93 -11.18
N MET A 38 13.49 6.96 -11.40
CA MET A 38 13.63 8.07 -10.46
C MET A 38 12.34 8.89 -10.34
N ALA A 39 11.64 9.13 -11.45
CA ALA A 39 10.35 9.82 -11.45
C ALA A 39 9.28 9.03 -10.68
N GLU A 40 9.15 7.73 -10.92
CA GLU A 40 8.24 6.84 -10.17
C GLU A 40 8.50 6.92 -8.67
N THR A 41 9.78 6.88 -8.27
CA THR A 41 10.19 6.98 -6.86
C THR A 41 9.75 8.29 -6.21
N VAL A 42 9.77 9.41 -6.95
CA VAL A 42 9.33 10.71 -6.43
C VAL A 42 7.81 10.85 -6.47
N ILE A 43 7.12 10.30 -7.48
CA ILE A 43 5.66 10.38 -7.66
C ILE A 43 4.90 9.85 -6.45
N ILE A 44 5.42 8.81 -5.79
CA ILE A 44 4.80 8.20 -4.62
C ILE A 44 5.09 8.93 -3.30
N THR A 45 5.78 10.08 -3.35
CA THR A 45 6.08 10.91 -2.17
C THR A 45 5.14 12.13 -2.10
N GLN A 46 5.23 12.88 -1.00
CA GLN A 46 4.54 14.17 -0.87
C GLN A 46 5.06 15.21 -1.87
N HIS A 47 6.26 15.03 -2.44
CA HIS A 47 6.88 15.95 -3.41
C HIS A 47 6.74 15.47 -4.86
N ARG A 48 5.61 14.84 -5.21
CA ARG A 48 5.40 14.24 -6.53
C ARG A 48 5.66 15.21 -7.68
N GLU A 49 5.46 16.50 -7.44
CA GLU A 49 5.69 17.56 -8.40
C GLU A 49 7.14 17.56 -8.88
N TRP A 50 8.13 17.31 -8.02
CA TRP A 50 9.55 17.30 -8.42
C TRP A 50 9.93 16.20 -9.40
N ALA A 51 9.07 15.21 -9.63
CA ALA A 51 9.32 14.18 -10.65
C ALA A 51 9.49 14.77 -12.06
N TRP A 52 8.98 15.99 -12.31
CA TRP A 52 9.19 16.70 -13.58
C TRP A 52 10.68 16.89 -13.93
N ILE A 53 11.56 16.94 -12.94
CA ILE A 53 13.02 17.11 -13.14
C ILE A 53 13.60 15.95 -13.96
N PHE A 54 13.02 14.75 -13.84
CA PHE A 54 13.54 13.55 -14.50
C PHE A 54 12.90 13.29 -15.87
N VAL A 55 11.58 13.51 -15.98
CA VAL A 55 10.79 13.09 -17.15
C VAL A 55 10.10 14.25 -17.88
N GLY A 56 10.18 15.47 -17.36
CA GLY A 56 9.40 16.61 -17.85
C GLY A 56 7.99 16.65 -17.28
N ALA A 57 7.33 17.80 -17.36
CA ALA A 57 6.02 18.02 -16.74
C ALA A 57 4.91 17.14 -17.36
N GLU A 58 4.86 17.05 -18.69
CA GLU A 58 3.83 16.29 -19.41
C GLU A 58 3.88 14.79 -19.08
N GLN A 59 5.06 14.18 -19.17
CA GLN A 59 5.24 12.76 -18.84
C GLN A 59 4.98 12.50 -17.35
N ARG A 60 5.41 13.40 -16.44
CA ARG A 60 5.09 13.30 -15.01
C ARG A 60 3.58 13.31 -14.78
N ASP A 61 2.85 14.22 -15.42
CA ASP A 61 1.41 14.33 -15.27
C ASP A 61 0.69 13.10 -15.85
N GLU A 62 1.18 12.55 -16.96
CA GLU A 62 0.68 11.30 -17.54
C GLU A 62 0.90 10.11 -16.61
N MET A 63 2.12 9.94 -16.07
CA MET A 63 2.43 8.88 -15.11
C MET A 63 1.53 8.94 -13.88
N VAL A 64 1.32 10.15 -13.33
CA VAL A 64 0.42 10.36 -12.19
C VAL A 64 -1.03 10.01 -12.54
N ARG A 65 -1.52 10.42 -13.71
CA ARG A 65 -2.88 10.08 -14.18
C ARG A 65 -3.05 8.58 -14.37
N ASN A 66 -2.11 7.92 -15.04
CA ASN A 66 -2.16 6.48 -15.30
C ASN A 66 -2.14 5.66 -14.00
N MET A 67 -1.30 6.07 -13.05
CA MET A 67 -1.29 5.49 -11.70
C MET A 67 -2.66 5.59 -11.05
N HIS A 68 -3.24 6.80 -10.97
CA HIS A 68 -4.56 7.00 -10.35
C HIS A 68 -5.67 6.22 -11.07
N GLN A 69 -5.70 6.24 -12.40
CA GLN A 69 -6.69 5.49 -13.18
C GLN A 69 -6.62 3.98 -12.92
N ASN A 70 -5.42 3.42 -12.80
CA ASN A 70 -5.25 2.00 -12.48
C ASN A 70 -5.70 1.69 -11.05
N ILE A 71 -5.41 2.56 -10.09
CA ILE A 71 -5.86 2.41 -8.69
C ILE A 71 -7.39 2.41 -8.62
N GLU A 72 -8.03 3.37 -9.28
CA GLU A 72 -9.49 3.48 -9.33
C GLU A 72 -10.11 2.24 -9.99
N LYS A 73 -9.63 1.86 -11.17
CA LYS A 73 -10.13 0.68 -11.91
C LYS A 73 -9.97 -0.61 -11.11
N ASN A 74 -8.85 -0.79 -10.42
CA ASN A 74 -8.59 -1.97 -9.58
C ASN A 74 -9.54 -2.05 -8.37
N ALA A 75 -10.10 -0.93 -7.94
CA ALA A 75 -11.02 -0.86 -6.81
C ALA A 75 -12.49 -1.10 -7.18
N GLU A 76 -12.82 -1.12 -8.48
CA GLU A 76 -14.19 -1.35 -8.98
C GLU A 76 -14.60 -2.83 -8.98
N GLU A 77 -13.65 -3.77 -9.13
CA GLU A 77 -13.97 -5.20 -9.15
C GLU A 77 -14.54 -5.64 -7.80
N LYS A 78 -15.79 -6.13 -7.77
CA LYS A 78 -16.39 -6.60 -6.52
C LYS A 78 -15.71 -7.87 -6.01
N GLN A 79 -15.45 -7.93 -4.71
CA GLN A 79 -14.99 -9.15 -4.05
C GLN A 79 -16.09 -10.20 -4.00
N ASP A 80 -15.70 -11.44 -4.30
CA ASP A 80 -16.51 -12.61 -3.99
C ASP A 80 -16.33 -12.95 -2.50
N MET A 81 -17.32 -12.53 -1.71
CA MET A 81 -17.34 -12.73 -0.25
C MET A 81 -17.47 -14.22 0.13
N GLY A 82 -17.99 -15.07 -0.76
CA GLY A 82 -18.23 -16.48 -0.48
C GLY A 82 -16.97 -17.36 -0.52
N ARG A 83 -15.81 -16.80 -0.88
CA ARG A 83 -14.54 -17.55 -1.00
C ARG A 83 -13.84 -17.77 0.33
N ILE A 84 -14.19 -17.00 1.35
CA ILE A 84 -13.55 -17.07 2.66
C ILE A 84 -14.26 -18.12 3.52
N GLN A 85 -13.49 -19.07 4.01
CA GLN A 85 -13.96 -20.10 4.93
C GLN A 85 -13.97 -19.54 6.34
N HIS A 86 -15.16 -19.24 6.84
CA HIS A 86 -15.35 -18.81 8.21
C HIS A 86 -15.23 -20.00 9.17
N LYS A 87 -14.31 -19.87 10.13
CA LYS A 87 -14.07 -20.86 11.18
C LYS A 87 -14.54 -20.33 12.53
N VAL A 88 -14.87 -21.27 13.41
CA VAL A 88 -15.07 -20.96 14.83
C VAL A 88 -13.71 -21.05 15.52
N TYR A 89 -13.31 -19.95 16.13
CA TYR A 89 -12.03 -19.86 16.83
C TYR A 89 -12.22 -20.04 18.34
N LYS A 90 -11.23 -20.68 18.97
CA LYS A 90 -11.17 -20.82 20.42
C LYS A 90 -10.74 -19.49 21.05
N LYS A 91 -11.11 -19.26 22.31
CA LYS A 91 -10.59 -18.17 23.15
C LYS A 91 -9.48 -18.68 24.07
N ASN A 92 -8.77 -17.78 24.76
CA ASN A 92 -7.66 -18.09 25.66
C ASN A 92 -6.49 -18.76 24.93
N ARG A 93 -6.12 -18.19 23.78
CA ARG A 93 -5.05 -18.70 22.93
C ARG A 93 -3.70 -18.14 23.33
N THR A 94 -2.68 -18.95 23.12
CA THR A 94 -1.29 -18.50 23.15
C THR A 94 -0.98 -17.60 21.95
N ILE A 95 0.10 -16.80 22.03
CA ILE A 95 0.54 -15.95 20.92
C ILE A 95 0.80 -16.78 19.66
N ASP A 96 1.45 -17.95 19.80
CA ASP A 96 1.78 -18.84 18.67
C ASP A 96 0.55 -19.45 17.99
N GLU A 97 -0.59 -19.54 18.70
CA GLU A 97 -1.87 -19.97 18.13
C GLU A 97 -2.60 -18.82 17.40
N LEU A 98 -2.29 -17.57 17.72
CA LEU A 98 -2.87 -16.38 17.10
C LEU A 98 -2.08 -15.94 15.87
N ILE A 99 -0.76 -15.86 16.01
CA ILE A 99 0.13 -15.29 15.01
C ILE A 99 1.38 -16.13 14.77
N LYS A 100 1.97 -15.95 13.59
CA LYS A 100 3.32 -16.41 13.28
C LYS A 100 4.05 -15.32 12.50
N VAL A 101 5.28 -15.00 12.90
CA VAL A 101 6.10 -13.99 12.22
C VAL A 101 7.31 -14.65 11.56
N GLU A 102 7.56 -14.30 10.31
CA GLU A 102 8.68 -14.79 9.50
C GLU A 102 9.48 -13.62 8.93
N ASP A 103 10.81 -13.78 8.91
CA ASP A 103 11.67 -12.89 8.14
C ASP A 103 11.56 -13.20 6.65
N ILE A 104 11.42 -12.14 5.85
CA ILE A 104 11.39 -12.23 4.39
C ILE A 104 12.40 -11.26 3.79
N SER A 105 12.97 -11.62 2.65
CA SER A 105 13.91 -10.75 1.93
C SER A 105 13.95 -11.06 0.45
N GLY A 106 14.22 -10.02 -0.33
CA GLY A 106 14.63 -10.12 -1.73
C GLY A 106 15.97 -9.42 -1.95
N PRO A 107 16.42 -9.30 -3.22
CA PRO A 107 17.72 -8.73 -3.54
C PRO A 107 17.93 -7.30 -3.03
N LEU A 108 16.86 -6.49 -3.00
CA LEU A 108 16.91 -5.06 -2.65
C LEU A 108 16.07 -4.70 -1.42
N TRP A 109 15.42 -5.67 -0.78
CA TRP A 109 14.48 -5.41 0.29
C TRP A 109 14.53 -6.47 1.39
N LYS A 110 14.23 -6.04 2.61
CA LYS A 110 14.07 -6.88 3.79
C LYS A 110 12.79 -6.48 4.50
N GLY A 111 12.16 -7.45 5.14
CA GLY A 111 10.94 -7.20 5.89
C GLY A 111 10.50 -8.41 6.68
N LYS A 112 9.27 -8.34 7.16
CA LYS A 112 8.62 -9.40 7.92
C LYS A 112 7.23 -9.67 7.37
N LYS A 113 6.83 -10.93 7.51
CA LYS A 113 5.49 -11.41 7.21
C LYS A 113 4.86 -11.94 8.49
N MET A 114 3.70 -11.41 8.87
CA MET A 114 2.93 -11.87 10.01
C MET A 114 1.65 -12.54 9.53
N TYR A 115 1.53 -13.83 9.82
CA TYR A 115 0.27 -14.57 9.71
C TYR A 115 -0.59 -14.29 10.94
N VAL A 116 -1.88 -14.09 10.73
CA VAL A 116 -2.92 -14.02 11.75
C VAL A 116 -3.96 -15.08 11.42
N PHE A 117 -4.03 -16.13 12.24
CA PHE A 117 -4.82 -17.32 11.93
C PHE A 117 -6.32 -17.13 12.19
N ASP A 118 -6.69 -16.19 13.05
CA ASP A 118 -8.07 -15.76 13.28
C ASP A 118 -8.26 -14.30 12.84
N PRO A 119 -8.90 -13.99 11.71
CA PRO A 119 -9.13 -12.62 11.29
C PRO A 119 -10.00 -11.81 12.27
N LYS A 120 -10.84 -12.46 13.09
CA LYS A 120 -11.72 -11.79 14.06
C LYS A 120 -10.96 -11.27 15.28
N SER A 121 -9.69 -11.66 15.45
CA SER A 121 -8.79 -11.13 16.47
C SER A 121 -8.30 -9.70 16.16
N ILE A 122 -8.49 -9.23 14.92
CA ILE A 122 -8.01 -7.93 14.47
C ILE A 122 -8.99 -6.85 14.89
N ARG A 123 -8.48 -5.75 15.44
CA ARG A 123 -9.23 -4.52 15.71
C ARG A 123 -8.48 -3.31 15.16
N ALA A 124 -9.22 -2.37 14.58
CA ALA A 124 -8.68 -1.05 14.29
C ALA A 124 -8.60 -0.26 15.60
N MET A 125 -7.44 0.30 15.91
CA MET A 125 -7.21 1.05 17.14
C MET A 125 -6.74 2.46 16.84
N THR A 126 -7.04 3.37 17.76
CA THR A 126 -6.81 4.80 17.63
C THR A 126 -6.02 5.33 18.83
N PRO A 127 -5.41 6.52 18.72
CA PRO A 127 -4.69 7.17 19.81
C PRO A 127 -5.49 7.26 21.09
N VAL A 128 -4.80 7.33 22.23
CA VAL A 128 -5.42 7.60 23.54
C VAL A 128 -5.71 9.07 23.80
N LYS A 129 -4.98 9.97 23.14
CA LYS A 129 -5.10 11.42 23.34
C LYS A 129 -5.56 12.11 22.06
N SER A 130 -6.31 13.17 22.24
CA SER A 130 -6.64 14.10 21.17
C SER A 130 -5.46 15.03 20.88
N GLY A 131 -5.27 15.39 19.61
CA GLY A 131 -4.23 16.31 19.13
C GLY A 131 -2.92 15.67 18.70
N GLU A 132 -2.68 14.41 19.04
CA GLU A 132 -1.46 13.66 18.67
C GLU A 132 -1.76 12.23 18.24
N GLY A 133 -0.99 11.72 17.29
CA GLY A 133 -0.94 10.29 16.99
C GLY A 133 -0.22 9.51 18.08
N GLU A 134 -0.30 8.18 18.00
CA GLU A 134 0.33 7.28 18.97
C GLU A 134 1.22 6.27 18.25
N ARG A 135 2.32 5.87 18.89
CA ARG A 135 3.20 4.79 18.42
C ARG A 135 2.48 3.45 18.52
N ILE A 136 2.64 2.56 17.55
CA ILE A 136 1.98 1.24 17.57
C ILE A 136 2.45 0.43 18.77
N SER A 137 3.72 0.52 19.15
CA SER A 137 4.27 -0.15 20.33
C SER A 137 3.62 0.32 21.63
N ALA A 138 3.26 1.60 21.71
CA ALA A 138 2.52 2.15 22.85
C ALA A 138 1.06 1.68 22.85
N MET A 139 0.41 1.65 21.67
CA MET A 139 -0.96 1.12 21.55
C MET A 139 -1.00 -0.35 21.98
N VAL A 140 -0.11 -1.19 21.43
CA VAL A 140 -0.01 -2.62 21.76
C VAL A 140 0.18 -2.83 23.26
N LYS A 141 1.11 -2.10 23.88
CA LYS A 141 1.36 -2.19 25.33
C LYS A 141 0.17 -1.77 26.18
N ARG A 142 -0.51 -0.67 25.83
CA ARG A 142 -1.61 -0.14 26.67
C ARG A 142 -2.90 -0.95 26.52
N THR A 143 -3.13 -1.58 25.37
CA THR A 143 -4.37 -2.30 25.09
C THR A 143 -4.27 -3.79 25.36
N GLY A 144 -3.06 -4.33 25.56
CA GLY A 144 -2.83 -5.76 25.73
C GLY A 144 -2.92 -6.56 24.43
N ALA A 145 -2.75 -5.89 23.28
CA ALA A 145 -2.64 -6.59 22.00
C ALA A 145 -1.36 -7.44 21.96
N VAL A 146 -1.37 -8.51 21.16
CA VAL A 146 -0.18 -9.38 20.96
C VAL A 146 0.72 -8.87 19.84
N ALA A 147 0.17 -8.15 18.87
CA ALA A 147 0.90 -7.58 17.75
C ALA A 147 0.13 -6.43 17.10
N GLY A 148 0.81 -5.67 16.23
CA GLY A 148 0.22 -4.54 15.53
C GLY A 148 0.98 -4.12 14.28
N VAL A 149 0.24 -3.60 13.30
CA VAL A 149 0.77 -2.89 12.13
C VAL A 149 0.05 -1.56 11.94
N ASN A 150 0.68 -0.64 11.22
CA ASN A 150 0.04 0.60 10.83
C ASN A 150 -1.15 0.35 9.88
N ALA A 151 -2.13 1.26 9.85
CA ALA A 151 -3.36 1.10 9.08
C ALA A 151 -3.53 2.19 8.00
N GLY A 152 -4.43 3.15 8.22
CA GLY A 152 -4.86 4.11 7.20
C GLY A 152 -3.91 5.27 6.98
N GLY A 153 -4.19 6.02 5.91
CA GLY A 153 -3.44 7.24 5.56
C GLY A 153 -3.80 8.41 6.47
N PHE A 154 -2.94 9.44 6.44
CA PHE A 154 -3.12 10.64 7.25
C PHE A 154 -2.45 11.85 6.59
N ASP A 155 -2.95 13.04 6.90
CA ASP A 155 -2.32 14.30 6.52
C ASP A 155 -1.12 14.57 7.42
N ASP A 156 0.00 14.88 6.79
CA ASP A 156 1.30 15.00 7.44
C ASP A 156 2.13 16.09 6.78
N PRO A 157 1.80 17.37 7.06
CA PRO A 157 2.56 18.49 6.55
C PRO A 157 4.05 18.34 6.88
N GLU A 158 4.89 18.55 5.87
CA GLU A 158 6.35 18.57 5.98
C GLU A 158 7.01 17.26 6.47
N GLY A 159 6.29 16.14 6.54
CA GLY A 159 6.90 14.85 6.93
C GLY A 159 7.14 14.70 8.44
N LEU A 160 6.57 15.57 9.28
CA LEU A 160 7.02 15.74 10.66
C LEU A 160 6.44 14.71 11.62
N GLY A 161 5.28 14.15 11.31
CA GLY A 161 4.74 12.97 12.00
C GLY A 161 3.99 13.25 13.30
N ASN A 162 3.15 14.30 13.35
CA ASN A 162 2.19 14.41 14.45
C ASN A 162 1.24 13.20 14.46
N GLY A 163 0.79 12.79 13.26
CA GLY A 163 0.05 11.53 13.09
C GLY A 163 -1.39 11.58 13.61
N PHE A 164 -1.97 12.77 13.82
CA PHE A 164 -3.34 12.90 14.34
C PHE A 164 -4.41 13.08 13.25
N ALA A 165 -4.05 13.63 12.09
CA ALA A 165 -4.99 13.94 11.02
C ALA A 165 -5.26 12.76 10.10
N ALA A 166 -6.02 11.77 10.58
CA ALA A 166 -6.50 10.66 9.77
C ALA A 166 -7.18 11.15 8.48
N LEU A 167 -7.03 10.38 7.40
CA LEU A 167 -7.72 10.61 6.14
C LEU A 167 -8.78 9.53 5.90
N GLY A 168 -9.89 9.93 5.30
CA GLY A 168 -10.97 9.03 4.95
C GLY A 168 -11.76 8.54 6.17
N VAL A 169 -11.81 7.24 6.41
CA VAL A 169 -12.60 6.63 7.50
C VAL A 169 -11.76 5.71 8.39
N ILE A 170 -12.09 5.68 9.68
CA ILE A 170 -11.68 4.65 10.64
C ILE A 170 -12.93 4.03 11.25
N VAL A 171 -13.06 2.70 11.15
CA VAL A 171 -14.14 1.93 11.76
C VAL A 171 -13.53 0.94 12.75
N SER A 172 -14.09 0.83 13.95
CA SER A 172 -13.68 -0.15 14.95
C SER A 172 -14.89 -0.74 15.66
N GLY A 173 -14.97 -2.06 15.78
CA GLY A 173 -16.09 -2.76 16.42
C GLY A 173 -17.44 -2.51 15.72
N GLY A 174 -17.42 -2.11 14.45
CA GLY A 174 -18.60 -1.73 13.66
C GLY A 174 -19.06 -0.29 13.86
N GLU A 175 -18.36 0.51 14.67
CA GLU A 175 -18.63 1.93 14.86
C GLU A 175 -17.68 2.79 14.02
N VAL A 176 -18.22 3.85 13.41
CA VAL A 176 -17.40 4.87 12.75
C VAL A 176 -16.77 5.74 13.82
N ILE A 177 -15.45 5.66 13.95
CA ILE A 177 -14.66 6.44 14.92
C ILE A 177 -14.25 7.79 14.34
N PHE A 178 -13.95 7.81 13.04
CA PHE A 178 -13.57 9.01 12.30
C PHE A 178 -14.05 8.91 10.85
N THR A 179 -14.51 10.02 10.27
CA THR A 179 -14.73 10.16 8.83
C THR A 179 -14.51 11.62 8.41
N ASP A 180 -13.86 11.86 7.27
CA ASP A 180 -13.77 13.18 6.63
C ASP A 180 -14.63 13.33 5.37
N GLN A 181 -15.39 12.28 5.01
CA GLN A 181 -16.34 12.28 3.89
C GLN A 181 -17.77 11.99 4.37
N ASP A 182 -18.72 12.37 3.52
CA ASP A 182 -20.13 11.99 3.64
C ASP A 182 -20.34 10.47 3.51
N GLU A 183 -21.40 9.94 4.15
CA GLU A 183 -21.68 8.50 4.21
C GLU A 183 -21.93 7.84 2.85
N THR A 184 -22.29 8.62 1.83
CA THR A 184 -22.58 8.15 0.47
C THR A 184 -21.37 8.22 -0.46
N THR A 185 -20.32 8.94 -0.08
CA THR A 185 -19.12 9.12 -0.90
C THR A 185 -18.26 7.85 -0.87
N PRO A 186 -18.05 7.17 -2.01
CA PRO A 186 -17.22 5.98 -2.04
C PRO A 186 -15.73 6.32 -1.83
N GLN A 187 -15.09 5.61 -0.93
CA GLN A 187 -13.68 5.78 -0.57
C GLN A 187 -12.92 4.46 -0.71
N HIS A 188 -11.60 4.53 -0.88
CA HIS A 188 -10.76 3.33 -0.82
C HIS A 188 -10.65 2.85 0.61
N ILE A 189 -10.98 1.58 0.83
CA ILE A 189 -11.07 0.96 2.14
C ILE A 189 -10.20 -0.28 2.18
N VAL A 190 -9.58 -0.50 3.33
CA VAL A 190 -9.05 -1.80 3.75
C VAL A 190 -9.63 -2.11 5.12
N GLY A 191 -10.34 -3.23 5.25
CA GLY A 191 -11.02 -3.55 6.50
C GLY A 191 -11.51 -4.99 6.59
N PHE A 192 -12.14 -5.32 7.70
CA PHE A 192 -12.65 -6.66 8.00
C PHE A 192 -14.12 -6.58 8.40
N THR A 193 -14.93 -7.48 7.85
CA THR A 193 -16.30 -7.73 8.31
C THR A 193 -16.31 -8.42 9.68
N LYS A 194 -17.48 -8.44 10.33
CA LYS A 194 -17.69 -9.11 11.63
C LYS A 194 -17.39 -10.62 11.62
N ASP A 195 -17.50 -11.27 10.46
CA ASP A 195 -17.15 -12.68 10.27
C ASP A 195 -15.68 -12.90 9.87
N GLY A 196 -14.92 -11.82 9.66
CA GLY A 196 -13.49 -11.84 9.38
C GLY A 196 -13.12 -11.85 7.90
N THR A 197 -14.04 -11.52 6.98
CA THR A 197 -13.69 -11.31 5.56
C THR A 197 -12.99 -9.97 5.35
N LEU A 198 -11.82 -9.99 4.72
CA LEU A 198 -11.08 -8.80 4.30
C LEU A 198 -11.79 -8.12 3.12
N ILE A 199 -12.18 -6.86 3.29
CA ILE A 199 -12.72 -5.98 2.25
C ILE A 199 -11.64 -5.01 1.80
N ILE A 200 -11.40 -4.94 0.48
CA ILE A 200 -10.47 -4.01 -0.17
C ILE A 200 -11.10 -3.49 -1.46
N GLY A 201 -11.24 -2.18 -1.57
CA GLY A 201 -11.79 -1.54 -2.77
C GLY A 201 -12.46 -0.23 -2.45
N LYS A 202 -13.28 0.26 -3.38
CA LYS A 202 -13.95 1.55 -3.25
C LYS A 202 -15.40 1.37 -2.82
N TYR A 203 -15.73 1.83 -1.61
CA TYR A 203 -17.04 1.64 -1.00
C TYR A 203 -17.49 2.87 -0.23
N SER A 204 -18.79 3.16 -0.27
CA SER A 204 -19.42 4.11 0.65
C SER A 204 -19.65 3.49 2.03
N MET A 205 -19.85 4.31 3.06
CA MET A 205 -20.19 3.79 4.39
C MET A 205 -21.52 3.03 4.40
N THR A 206 -22.46 3.41 3.53
CA THR A 206 -23.74 2.69 3.37
C THR A 206 -23.52 1.25 2.90
N GLU A 207 -22.64 1.06 1.91
CA GLU A 207 -22.28 -0.27 1.41
C GLU A 207 -21.54 -1.09 2.46
N LEU A 208 -20.54 -0.50 3.12
CA LEU A 208 -19.75 -1.18 4.15
C LEU A 208 -20.61 -1.65 5.33
N ARG A 209 -21.59 -0.84 5.78
CA ARG A 209 -22.56 -1.25 6.81
C ARG A 209 -23.39 -2.45 6.36
N THR A 210 -23.82 -2.47 5.10
CA THR A 210 -24.58 -3.58 4.51
C THR A 210 -23.74 -4.86 4.42
N MET A 211 -22.45 -4.72 4.14
CA MET A 211 -21.48 -5.83 4.13
C MET A 211 -21.07 -6.27 5.55
N GLY A 212 -21.54 -5.60 6.61
CA GLY A 212 -21.23 -5.97 7.99
C GLY A 212 -19.79 -5.65 8.38
N ILE A 213 -19.23 -4.54 7.91
CA ILE A 213 -17.89 -4.07 8.32
C ILE A 213 -17.80 -3.97 9.87
N SER A 214 -16.66 -4.38 10.41
CA SER A 214 -16.32 -4.23 11.84
C SER A 214 -15.11 -3.34 12.03
N GLU A 215 -14.05 -3.58 11.25
CA GLU A 215 -12.80 -2.86 11.34
C GLU A 215 -12.47 -2.27 9.98
N ALA A 216 -12.01 -1.02 9.89
CA ALA A 216 -11.57 -0.45 8.63
C ALA A 216 -10.66 0.76 8.82
N ALA A 217 -9.79 0.96 7.84
CA ALA A 217 -9.08 2.21 7.64
C ALA A 217 -9.02 2.54 6.13
N SER A 218 -9.05 3.82 5.78
CA SER A 218 -8.93 4.22 4.37
C SER A 218 -7.49 4.11 3.87
N PHE A 219 -7.28 3.27 2.84
CA PHE A 219 -6.02 3.21 2.10
C PHE A 219 -6.17 2.48 0.75
N TYR A 220 -5.13 2.58 -0.09
CA TYR A 220 -5.04 2.03 -1.43
C TYR A 220 -3.57 1.67 -1.77
N PRO A 221 -3.27 0.89 -2.82
CA PRO A 221 -4.20 0.25 -3.76
C PRO A 221 -4.53 -1.20 -3.44
N ARG A 222 -5.57 -1.70 -4.08
CA ARG A 222 -5.82 -3.13 -4.24
C ARG A 222 -4.92 -3.71 -5.33
N VAL A 223 -4.35 -4.89 -5.08
CA VAL A 223 -3.47 -5.58 -6.04
C VAL A 223 -3.89 -7.01 -6.34
N ILE A 224 -4.70 -7.66 -5.50
CA ILE A 224 -5.27 -8.98 -5.81
C ILE A 224 -6.78 -8.92 -5.64
N ALA A 225 -7.49 -9.40 -6.64
CA ALA A 225 -8.93 -9.57 -6.61
C ALA A 225 -9.28 -11.02 -6.92
N ASN A 226 -9.99 -11.67 -6.02
CA ASN A 226 -10.55 -12.99 -6.27
C ASN A 226 -9.46 -13.98 -6.80
N GLY A 227 -8.30 -14.02 -6.15
CA GLY A 227 -7.17 -14.90 -6.50
C GLY A 227 -6.47 -14.55 -7.80
N LYS A 228 -6.81 -13.42 -8.43
CA LYS A 228 -6.19 -12.94 -9.67
C LYS A 228 -5.37 -11.69 -9.41
N PRO A 229 -4.15 -11.58 -10.00
CA PRO A 229 -3.39 -10.34 -9.96
C PRO A 229 -4.13 -9.24 -10.72
N LEU A 230 -4.15 -8.04 -10.14
CA LEU A 230 -4.58 -6.83 -10.81
C LEU A 230 -3.38 -6.10 -11.44
N PRO A 231 -3.59 -5.31 -12.51
CA PRO A 231 -2.53 -4.51 -13.13
C PRO A 231 -1.89 -3.52 -12.15
N ILE A 232 -0.57 -3.36 -12.25
CA ILE A 232 0.23 -2.41 -11.46
C ILE A 232 1.03 -1.55 -12.44
N SER A 233 0.93 -0.22 -12.31
CA SER A 233 1.72 0.74 -13.09
C SER A 233 2.68 1.57 -12.24
N ASP A 234 2.87 1.20 -10.98
CA ASP A 234 3.84 1.81 -10.07
C ASP A 234 5.05 0.88 -9.95
N GLY A 235 6.15 1.23 -10.62
CA GLY A 235 7.45 0.56 -10.52
C GLY A 235 8.31 1.00 -9.33
N SER A 236 7.84 1.95 -8.52
CA SER A 236 8.61 2.53 -7.42
C SER A 236 8.90 1.53 -6.30
N ARG A 237 10.05 1.72 -5.66
CA ARG A 237 10.47 0.96 -4.48
C ARG A 237 10.34 1.83 -3.24
N ALA A 238 9.68 1.30 -2.21
CA ALA A 238 9.49 1.99 -0.95
C ALA A 238 9.39 0.99 0.22
N PRO A 239 9.51 1.46 1.48
CA PRO A 239 8.92 0.74 2.59
C PRO A 239 7.42 0.60 2.37
N ARG A 240 6.87 -0.58 2.62
CA ARG A 240 5.47 -0.92 2.33
C ARG A 240 4.86 -1.66 3.51
N THR A 241 3.58 -1.39 3.78
CA THR A 241 2.73 -2.24 4.60
C THR A 241 1.61 -2.75 3.72
N ALA A 242 1.33 -4.04 3.78
CA ALA A 242 0.30 -4.66 2.96
C ALA A 242 -0.44 -5.74 3.74
N VAL A 243 -1.68 -6.01 3.32
CA VAL A 243 -2.52 -7.05 3.92
C VAL A 243 -3.15 -7.90 2.83
N GLY A 244 -3.22 -9.19 3.08
CA GLY A 244 -3.86 -10.17 2.22
C GLY A 244 -4.61 -11.23 3.02
N GLN A 245 -5.61 -11.86 2.42
CA GLN A 245 -6.35 -12.96 3.03
C GLN A 245 -6.42 -14.18 2.11
N LYS A 246 -6.17 -15.36 2.68
CA LYS A 246 -6.30 -16.67 2.03
C LYS A 246 -7.75 -17.18 2.12
N GLU A 247 -8.11 -18.15 1.26
CA GLU A 247 -9.45 -18.78 1.31
C GLU A 247 -9.75 -19.45 2.65
N ASP A 248 -8.73 -19.93 3.37
CA ASP A 248 -8.89 -20.57 4.68
C ASP A 248 -9.16 -19.59 5.84
N GLY A 249 -9.26 -18.29 5.54
CA GLY A 249 -9.49 -17.21 6.49
C GLY A 249 -8.22 -16.55 7.04
N THR A 250 -7.05 -17.17 6.89
CA THR A 250 -5.77 -16.65 7.41
C THR A 250 -5.44 -15.30 6.76
N VAL A 251 -5.12 -14.32 7.59
CA VAL A 251 -4.67 -12.99 7.16
C VAL A 251 -3.16 -12.96 7.19
N ILE A 252 -2.57 -12.27 6.23
CA ILE A 252 -1.13 -12.07 6.13
C ILE A 252 -0.88 -10.57 6.04
N PHE A 253 -0.15 -10.04 7.02
CA PHE A 253 0.44 -8.71 6.95
C PHE A 253 1.88 -8.82 6.47
N ILE A 254 2.29 -7.95 5.54
CA ILE A 254 3.67 -7.83 5.08
C ILE A 254 4.14 -6.41 5.38
N VAL A 255 5.27 -6.29 6.08
CA VAL A 255 5.92 -5.02 6.37
C VAL A 255 7.35 -5.07 5.84
N ILE A 256 7.66 -4.17 4.91
CA ILE A 256 8.97 -4.06 4.27
C ILE A 256 9.66 -2.80 4.76
N ASP A 257 10.88 -2.95 5.26
CA ASP A 257 11.73 -1.81 5.55
C ASP A 257 12.23 -1.18 4.24
N GLY A 258 12.61 0.10 4.23
CA GLY A 258 13.09 0.75 3.00
C GLY A 258 13.86 2.04 3.25
N ARG A 259 14.34 2.66 2.16
CA ARG A 259 15.11 3.93 2.19
C ARG A 259 16.37 3.88 3.07
N GLN A 260 17.01 2.70 3.14
CA GLN A 260 18.19 2.46 3.97
C GLN A 260 19.16 1.51 3.26
N ALA A 261 20.45 1.55 3.64
CA ALA A 261 21.49 0.77 2.94
C ALA A 261 21.21 -0.74 2.91
N GLN A 262 20.62 -1.26 3.98
CA GLN A 262 20.26 -2.68 4.13
C GLN A 262 18.92 -3.07 3.47
N SER A 263 18.09 -2.09 3.08
CA SER A 263 16.81 -2.32 2.41
C SER A 263 16.38 -1.06 1.66
N VAL A 264 16.36 -1.12 0.33
CA VAL A 264 15.90 -0.03 -0.52
C VAL A 264 14.37 0.09 -0.43
N GLY A 265 13.68 -1.05 -0.39
CA GLY A 265 12.23 -1.17 -0.39
C GLY A 265 11.73 -2.07 -1.52
N ALA A 266 10.47 -2.47 -1.42
CA ALA A 266 9.82 -3.36 -2.37
C ALA A 266 8.90 -2.59 -3.33
N THR A 267 8.72 -3.14 -4.53
CA THR A 267 7.69 -2.70 -5.47
C THR A 267 6.33 -3.28 -5.09
N LEU A 268 5.24 -2.67 -5.57
CA LEU A 268 3.90 -3.25 -5.38
C LEU A 268 3.80 -4.67 -5.98
N LYS A 269 4.49 -4.89 -7.11
CA LYS A 269 4.51 -6.18 -7.81
C LYS A 269 5.20 -7.27 -7.01
N GLU A 270 6.35 -6.99 -6.39
CA GLU A 270 7.04 -7.96 -5.54
C GLU A 270 6.15 -8.43 -4.37
N ILE A 271 5.38 -7.53 -3.75
CA ILE A 271 4.44 -7.88 -2.68
C ILE A 271 3.24 -8.68 -3.21
N GLN A 272 2.70 -8.29 -4.38
CA GLN A 272 1.65 -9.07 -5.06
C GLN A 272 2.11 -10.50 -5.32
N ASP A 273 3.34 -10.68 -5.82
CA ASP A 273 3.91 -11.99 -6.13
C ASP A 273 4.09 -12.85 -4.87
N ILE A 274 4.51 -12.25 -3.74
CA ILE A 274 4.59 -12.95 -2.44
C ILE A 274 3.21 -13.43 -2.00
N PHE A 275 2.20 -12.56 -2.06
CA PHE A 275 0.83 -12.93 -1.68
C PHE A 275 0.25 -14.04 -2.56
N LEU A 276 0.47 -13.98 -3.87
CA LEU A 276 0.04 -15.04 -4.79
C LEU A 276 0.73 -16.38 -4.47
N ALA A 277 2.02 -16.35 -4.15
CA ALA A 277 2.77 -17.54 -3.73
C ALA A 277 2.24 -18.14 -2.42
N ASP A 278 1.75 -17.29 -1.49
CA ASP A 278 1.09 -17.71 -0.24
C ASP A 278 -0.38 -18.13 -0.43
N GLY A 279 -0.94 -18.07 -1.65
CA GLY A 279 -2.32 -18.46 -1.94
C GLY A 279 -3.38 -17.44 -1.46
N VAL A 280 -3.00 -16.17 -1.38
CA VAL A 280 -3.92 -15.07 -1.02
C VAL A 280 -4.90 -14.80 -2.15
N VAL A 281 -6.17 -14.62 -1.79
CA VAL A 281 -7.26 -14.34 -2.74
C VAL A 281 -7.69 -12.89 -2.82
N ASN A 282 -7.42 -12.09 -1.79
CA ASN A 282 -7.63 -10.64 -1.85
C ASN A 282 -6.48 -9.96 -1.12
N ALA A 283 -5.91 -8.91 -1.72
CA ALA A 283 -4.79 -8.18 -1.15
C ALA A 283 -4.75 -6.72 -1.59
N GLY A 284 -4.18 -5.90 -0.72
CA GLY A 284 -3.99 -4.47 -0.91
C GLY A 284 -2.99 -3.91 0.09
N PHE A 285 -2.81 -2.61 0.03
CA PHE A 285 -1.81 -1.89 0.82
C PHE A 285 -2.45 -1.11 1.96
N LEU A 286 -1.63 -0.86 2.96
CA LEU A 286 -1.85 0.05 4.08
C LEU A 286 -0.80 1.16 3.99
N ASP A 287 -0.86 2.13 4.90
CA ASP A 287 0.07 3.26 4.87
C ASP A 287 1.55 2.81 4.79
N GLY A 288 2.34 3.54 4.01
CA GLY A 288 3.67 3.12 3.61
C GLY A 288 4.78 4.00 4.17
N GLY A 289 5.97 3.85 3.59
CA GLY A 289 7.07 4.78 3.83
C GLY A 289 7.57 4.79 5.27
N ALA A 290 7.58 5.96 5.90
CA ALA A 290 8.05 6.07 7.29
C ALA A 290 7.06 5.46 8.30
N SER A 291 5.82 5.19 7.88
CA SER A 291 4.77 4.59 8.70
C SER A 291 4.79 3.07 8.69
N SER A 292 5.63 2.43 7.87
CA SER A 292 5.67 0.96 7.77
C SER A 292 6.35 0.34 8.98
N GLU A 293 5.52 -0.24 9.85
CA GLU A 293 5.96 -0.77 11.15
C GLU A 293 5.19 -2.04 11.50
N LEU A 294 5.91 -3.00 12.09
CA LEU A 294 5.38 -4.21 12.72
C LEU A 294 5.89 -4.27 14.16
N VAL A 295 4.95 -4.42 15.08
CA VAL A 295 5.19 -4.61 16.51
C VAL A 295 4.68 -5.98 16.92
N VAL A 296 5.44 -6.70 17.73
CA VAL A 296 5.09 -8.00 18.32
C VAL A 296 5.45 -7.96 19.79
N ASP A 297 4.53 -8.35 20.66
CA ASP A 297 4.71 -8.36 22.11
C ASP A 297 5.22 -7.02 22.67
N GLY A 298 4.70 -5.92 22.13
CA GLY A 298 5.09 -4.56 22.50
C GLY A 298 6.48 -4.12 22.01
N GLU A 299 7.20 -4.95 21.25
CA GLU A 299 8.49 -4.64 20.66
C GLU A 299 8.38 -4.34 19.16
N LEU A 300 9.03 -3.26 18.71
CA LEU A 300 9.16 -2.95 17.30
C LEU A 300 10.17 -3.91 16.66
N VAL A 301 9.69 -4.80 15.80
CA VAL A 301 10.52 -5.85 15.19
C VAL A 301 11.04 -5.48 13.80
N THR A 302 10.58 -4.34 13.25
CA THR A 302 11.00 -3.79 11.95
C THR A 302 11.91 -2.57 12.13
N LYS A 303 12.45 -2.02 11.03
CA LYS A 303 13.30 -0.82 11.04
C LYS A 303 12.65 0.27 10.18
N PRO A 304 11.79 1.12 10.77
CA PRO A 304 11.08 2.16 10.05
C PRO A 304 12.05 3.17 9.42
N SER A 305 11.67 3.70 8.26
CA SER A 305 12.51 4.67 7.52
C SER A 305 12.51 6.09 8.11
N SER A 306 11.71 6.32 9.14
CA SER A 306 11.69 7.58 9.89
C SER A 306 13.05 7.86 10.54
N ARG A 307 13.52 9.11 10.40
CA ARG A 307 14.77 9.57 11.04
C ARG A 307 14.68 9.65 12.55
N TYR A 308 13.47 9.57 13.10
CA TYR A 308 13.16 9.71 14.53
C TYR A 308 12.65 8.40 15.13
N GLY A 309 12.96 7.27 14.49
CA GLY A 309 12.45 5.96 14.91
C GLY A 309 10.95 5.83 14.71
N GLU A 310 10.30 5.09 15.59
CA GLU A 310 8.87 4.75 15.49
C GLU A 310 7.98 5.98 15.38
N ARG A 311 7.13 5.98 14.35
CA ARG A 311 6.26 7.07 13.97
C ARG A 311 4.98 7.07 14.79
N ARG A 312 4.43 8.27 15.04
CA ARG A 312 3.08 8.44 15.58
C ARG A 312 2.06 8.37 14.47
N LEU A 313 1.03 7.56 14.67
CA LEU A 313 0.04 7.24 13.65
C LEU A 313 -1.38 7.37 14.22
N PRO A 314 -2.39 7.69 13.38
CA PRO A 314 -3.76 7.86 13.85
C PRO A 314 -4.51 6.53 13.91
N SER A 315 -3.99 5.49 13.28
CA SER A 315 -4.64 4.19 13.29
C SER A 315 -3.65 3.04 13.14
N ALA A 316 -4.00 1.91 13.75
CA ALA A 316 -3.28 0.65 13.64
C ALA A 316 -4.28 -0.51 13.59
N PHE A 317 -3.90 -1.59 12.90
CA PHE A 317 -4.58 -2.88 13.05
C PHE A 317 -3.82 -3.70 14.09
N LEU A 318 -4.48 -3.96 15.22
CA LEU A 318 -3.90 -4.70 16.33
C LEU A 318 -4.58 -6.07 16.49
N VAL A 319 -3.83 -7.06 16.95
CA VAL A 319 -4.29 -8.45 17.13
C VAL A 319 -4.49 -8.73 18.62
N TYR A 320 -5.63 -9.32 18.97
CA TYR A 320 -6.02 -9.61 20.36
C TYR A 320 -6.49 -11.05 20.53
N ASP A 321 -6.26 -11.65 21.70
CA ASP A 321 -6.97 -12.88 22.04
C ASP A 321 -8.45 -12.63 22.37
N HIS A 322 -8.72 -11.53 23.09
CA HIS A 322 -10.04 -11.04 23.48
C HIS A 322 -10.38 -9.71 22.78
N PRO A 323 -10.62 -9.71 21.46
CA PRO A 323 -10.90 -8.50 20.71
C PRO A 323 -12.15 -7.77 21.20
N GLU A 324 -13.11 -8.46 21.82
CA GLU A 324 -14.34 -7.86 22.37
C GLU A 324 -14.11 -6.88 23.53
N GLU A 325 -12.97 -6.98 24.23
CA GLU A 325 -12.62 -6.11 25.34
C GLU A 325 -11.88 -4.84 24.87
N ALA A 326 -11.34 -4.87 23.66
CA ALA A 326 -10.63 -3.74 23.08
C ALA A 326 -11.63 -2.69 22.55
N VAL A 327 -11.54 -1.45 23.05
CA VAL A 327 -12.38 -0.34 22.58
C VAL A 327 -11.49 0.78 22.07
N ALA A 328 -11.69 1.16 20.80
CA ALA A 328 -11.00 2.30 20.22
C ALA A 328 -11.52 3.61 20.84
N ASN A 329 -10.62 4.56 21.07
CA ASN A 329 -11.00 5.84 21.63
C ASN A 329 -11.57 6.75 20.53
N ARG A 330 -12.58 7.53 20.89
CA ARG A 330 -13.20 8.51 20.00
C ARG A 330 -12.53 9.88 20.12
N VAL A 331 -11.23 9.93 19.82
CA VAL A 331 -10.38 11.12 20.06
C VAL A 331 -10.68 12.32 19.16
N TRP A 332 -11.49 12.14 18.12
CA TRP A 332 -11.92 13.20 17.21
C TRP A 332 -13.35 13.71 17.49
N ASP A 333 -14.10 13.08 18.40
CA ASP A 333 -15.46 13.53 18.71
C ASP A 333 -15.45 14.96 19.25
N GLY A 334 -16.29 15.82 18.67
CA GLY A 334 -16.38 17.24 19.05
C GLY A 334 -15.28 18.14 18.48
N ILE A 335 -14.40 17.62 17.62
CA ILE A 335 -13.37 18.42 16.94
C ILE A 335 -13.88 18.88 15.58
N ASN A 336 -14.05 20.20 15.42
CA ASN A 336 -14.53 20.79 14.17
C ASN A 336 -13.40 21.08 13.17
N LYS A 337 -12.15 21.12 13.64
CA LYS A 337 -10.98 21.36 12.82
C LYS A 337 -9.82 20.54 13.36
N ILE A 338 -9.29 19.66 12.52
CA ILE A 338 -8.12 18.88 12.86
C ILE A 338 -6.89 19.66 12.41
N ASP A 339 -5.96 19.87 13.34
CA ASP A 339 -4.64 20.37 13.02
C ASP A 339 -3.75 19.17 12.70
N ALA A 340 -3.37 19.04 11.43
CA ALA A 340 -2.41 18.03 11.01
C ALA A 340 -1.02 18.30 11.64
N GLY A 341 -0.74 19.56 11.98
CA GLY A 341 0.42 20.01 12.73
C GLY A 341 1.77 19.62 12.10
N GLY A 342 2.82 19.85 12.88
CA GLY A 342 4.16 19.32 12.70
C GLY A 342 4.77 19.05 14.08
N SER A 343 5.54 17.97 14.25
CA SER A 343 6.04 17.50 15.55
C SER A 343 6.89 18.48 16.37
N TYR A 344 7.14 19.70 15.88
CA TYR A 344 8.01 20.70 16.51
C TYR A 344 7.61 21.07 17.94
N ASP A 345 6.32 21.07 18.27
CA ASP A 345 5.82 21.43 19.60
C ASP A 345 5.59 20.23 20.52
N HIS A 346 5.86 19.00 20.03
CA HIS A 346 5.57 17.79 20.79
C HIS A 346 6.68 17.51 21.84
N PRO A 347 6.36 17.38 23.14
CA PRO A 347 7.35 17.22 24.21
C PRO A 347 8.28 16.01 24.04
N ASP A 348 7.74 14.85 23.65
CA ASP A 348 8.56 13.67 23.38
C ASP A 348 9.45 13.83 22.15
N PHE A 349 8.99 14.48 21.08
CA PHE A 349 9.83 14.80 19.93
C PHE A 349 10.95 15.73 20.34
N LEU A 350 10.65 16.80 21.09
CA LEU A 350 11.65 17.73 21.59
C LEU A 350 12.66 17.06 22.54
N ARG A 351 12.19 16.16 23.42
CA ARG A 351 13.02 15.35 24.30
C ARG A 351 13.92 14.43 23.49
N GLU A 352 13.37 13.73 22.50
CA GLU A 352 14.13 12.83 21.63
C GLU A 352 15.14 13.60 20.76
N GLN A 353 14.78 14.78 20.22
CA GLN A 353 15.73 15.67 19.54
C GLN A 353 16.82 16.16 20.49
N ALA A 354 16.49 16.47 21.74
CA ALA A 354 17.46 16.87 22.75
C ALA A 354 18.40 15.70 23.09
N GLU A 355 17.89 14.47 23.21
CA GLU A 355 18.67 13.25 23.42
C GLU A 355 19.57 12.94 22.22
N ILE A 356 19.07 13.05 20.98
CA ILE A 356 19.87 12.87 19.76
C ILE A 356 20.98 13.91 19.68
N LYS A 357 20.66 15.19 19.92
CA LYS A 357 21.65 16.28 19.99
C LYS A 357 22.68 16.03 21.10
N ALA A 358 22.25 15.53 22.26
CA ALA A 358 23.14 15.19 23.37
C ALA A 358 24.06 14.01 23.01
N ARG A 359 23.55 12.97 22.35
CA ARG A 359 24.35 11.83 21.86
C ARG A 359 25.35 12.26 20.78
N GLN A 360 24.96 13.15 19.87
CA GLN A 360 25.86 13.71 18.85
C GLN A 360 26.92 14.64 19.46
N LYS A 361 26.60 15.37 20.54
CA LYS A 361 27.56 16.20 21.28
C LYS A 361 28.55 15.35 22.08
N ASN A 362 28.10 14.21 22.62
CA ASN A 362 28.91 13.32 23.45
C ASN A 362 29.70 12.28 22.63
N ASN A 363 29.41 12.13 21.34
CA ASN A 363 30.18 11.30 20.43
C ASN A 363 30.26 11.99 19.05
N PRO A 364 31.10 13.03 18.90
CA PRO A 364 31.29 13.67 17.61
C PRO A 364 31.77 12.60 16.62
N ALA A 365 31.18 12.55 15.43
CA ALA A 365 31.67 11.70 14.34
C ALA A 365 33.20 11.85 14.24
N PRO A 366 33.97 10.77 13.98
CA PRO A 366 35.40 10.85 13.89
C PRO A 366 35.78 11.95 12.91
N VAL A 367 36.44 12.99 13.40
CA VAL A 367 37.06 14.00 12.56
C VAL A 367 38.10 13.24 11.76
N THR A 368 37.84 13.02 10.46
CA THR A 368 38.84 12.45 9.57
C THR A 368 40.10 13.31 9.69
N PRO A 369 41.24 12.78 10.16
CA PRO A 369 42.44 13.57 10.27
C PRO A 369 42.85 13.99 8.86
N VAL A 370 42.88 15.29 8.61
CA VAL A 370 43.54 15.86 7.45
C VAL A 370 45.01 15.45 7.57
N THR A 371 45.44 14.52 6.71
CA THR A 371 46.84 14.08 6.71
C THR A 371 47.71 15.27 6.24
N PRO A 372 48.74 15.68 7.00
CA PRO A 372 49.64 16.73 6.57
C PRO A 372 50.49 16.23 5.41
N THR A 373 50.37 16.87 4.24
CA THR A 373 51.30 16.71 3.14
C THR A 373 52.67 17.24 3.56
N THR A 374 53.66 16.34 3.68
CA THR A 374 55.06 16.74 3.82
C THR A 374 55.67 16.94 2.44
N PRO A 375 56.48 18.00 2.20
CA PRO A 375 56.86 18.40 0.85
C PRO A 375 58.28 17.98 0.42
N THR A 376 58.38 17.72 -0.90
CA THR A 376 59.47 18.03 -1.85
C THR A 376 60.67 17.09 -2.08
N THR A 377 61.07 17.16 -3.37
CA THR A 377 62.34 16.84 -4.06
C THR A 377 62.45 15.42 -4.63
N GLY A 378 62.77 15.19 -5.91
CA GLY A 378 63.12 16.06 -7.03
C GLY A 378 63.84 15.21 -8.10
N ASN A 379 63.54 15.48 -9.38
CA ASN A 379 64.26 15.17 -10.62
C ASN A 379 64.04 13.83 -11.37
N LYS A 380 63.65 14.04 -12.64
CA LYS A 380 63.46 13.22 -13.86
C LYS A 380 64.83 13.05 -14.60
N PRO A 381 64.96 12.51 -15.85
CA PRO A 381 64.34 11.38 -16.59
C PRO A 381 65.36 10.37 -17.22
N GLU A 382 64.79 9.30 -17.85
CA GLU A 382 65.25 8.60 -19.08
C GLU A 382 66.46 7.64 -19.06
N THR A 383 66.26 6.37 -19.44
CA THR A 383 66.59 5.83 -20.79
C THR A 383 66.32 4.32 -20.96
N ASP A 384 65.68 4.01 -22.09
CA ASP A 384 65.88 2.93 -23.08
C ASP A 384 66.27 1.45 -22.71
N LYS A 385 65.41 0.55 -23.23
CA LYS A 385 65.69 -0.64 -24.07
C LYS A 385 66.23 -2.00 -23.55
N THR A 386 65.54 -3.01 -24.10
CA THR A 386 65.94 -4.33 -24.65
C THR A 386 66.09 -5.59 -23.78
N GLU A 387 65.16 -6.52 -24.08
CA GLU A 387 65.33 -7.91 -24.55
C GLU A 387 65.87 -9.04 -23.64
N LYS A 388 65.08 -10.12 -23.67
CA LYS A 388 65.42 -11.55 -23.87
C LYS A 388 65.62 -12.50 -22.66
N THR A 389 64.70 -13.49 -22.66
CA THR A 389 64.86 -14.95 -22.48
C THR A 389 65.68 -15.49 -21.31
N ASP A 390 65.05 -16.32 -20.46
CA ASP A 390 65.28 -17.78 -20.47
C ASP A 390 64.43 -18.52 -19.42
N LYS A 391 63.90 -19.68 -19.84
CA LYS A 391 63.53 -20.85 -18.99
C LYS A 391 64.63 -21.89 -19.30
N PRO A 392 65.04 -22.83 -18.41
CA PRO A 392 64.13 -23.92 -18.01
C PRO A 392 64.41 -24.65 -16.67
N LYS A 393 63.47 -25.55 -16.29
CA LYS A 393 63.60 -26.77 -15.45
C LYS A 393 63.97 -26.60 -13.96
N SER A 394 63.58 -27.44 -13.00
CA SER A 394 62.76 -28.65 -12.89
C SER A 394 62.75 -29.04 -11.39
N ASN A 395 61.65 -29.58 -10.86
CA ASN A 395 61.68 -30.87 -10.16
C ASN A 395 60.28 -31.40 -9.83
N GLU A 396 60.11 -32.68 -10.18
CA GLU A 396 59.02 -33.63 -9.92
C GLU A 396 58.99 -33.99 -8.41
N THR A 397 57.97 -34.60 -7.80
CA THR A 397 57.40 -35.96 -7.99
C THR A 397 56.34 -36.14 -6.87
N GLY A 398 55.21 -36.86 -6.92
CA GLY A 398 54.56 -37.68 -7.94
C GLY A 398 53.24 -38.33 -7.39
N THR A 399 52.39 -38.75 -8.34
CA THR A 399 51.48 -39.94 -8.38
C THR A 399 50.36 -40.12 -7.33
N SER A 400 49.09 -40.40 -7.69
CA SER A 400 48.58 -41.46 -8.60
C SER A 400 47.18 -41.19 -9.26
N LYS A 401 46.99 -41.66 -10.52
CA LYS A 401 45.73 -41.89 -11.29
C LYS A 401 45.71 -43.39 -11.71
N PRO A 402 44.60 -44.05 -12.15
CA PRO A 402 44.12 -44.00 -13.56
C PRO A 402 42.55 -44.03 -13.71
N SER A 403 41.91 -43.23 -14.59
CA SER A 403 41.49 -43.53 -16.01
C SER A 403 40.18 -44.32 -16.13
N ASP A 404 39.19 -44.08 -17.01
CA ASP A 404 39.01 -43.19 -18.17
C ASP A 404 37.51 -43.18 -18.66
N PRO A 405 37.12 -42.33 -19.63
CA PRO A 405 35.74 -41.98 -20.04
C PRO A 405 35.31 -42.54 -21.42
N ILE A 406 34.07 -42.29 -21.90
CA ILE A 406 33.65 -42.10 -23.33
C ILE A 406 32.15 -41.65 -23.45
N LYS A 407 31.84 -40.99 -24.57
CA LYS A 407 30.77 -40.03 -24.95
C LYS A 407 29.66 -40.70 -25.87
N PRO A 408 28.87 -40.03 -26.76
CA PRO A 408 27.42 -39.74 -26.70
C PRO A 408 26.49 -40.24 -27.88
N SER A 409 25.15 -40.07 -27.74
CA SER A 409 24.04 -39.82 -28.74
C SER A 409 23.81 -40.79 -29.94
N PRO A 410 22.61 -40.90 -30.60
CA PRO A 410 21.75 -39.79 -31.11
C PRO A 410 20.20 -39.99 -31.22
N THR A 411 19.54 -38.92 -31.71
CA THR A 411 18.18 -38.71 -32.30
C THR A 411 17.88 -39.60 -33.54
N THR A 412 16.65 -39.78 -34.09
CA THR A 412 15.80 -38.79 -34.84
C THR A 412 14.44 -39.39 -35.31
N GLU A 413 13.46 -38.52 -35.66
CA GLU A 413 12.26 -38.65 -36.57
C GLU A 413 11.02 -39.44 -36.09
N GLY A 414 9.74 -39.01 -36.19
CA GLY A 414 9.06 -37.82 -36.72
C GLY A 414 7.83 -38.19 -37.58
N LYS A 415 6.58 -37.94 -37.13
CA LYS A 415 5.42 -37.47 -37.96
C LYS A 415 4.06 -37.33 -37.23
N GLU A 416 3.28 -36.40 -37.76
CA GLU A 416 1.93 -35.87 -37.41
C GLU A 416 0.80 -36.91 -37.22
N THR A 417 -0.23 -36.57 -36.42
CA THR A 417 -1.60 -36.23 -36.90
C THR A 417 -2.57 -35.88 -35.78
N ASP A 418 -3.52 -35.03 -36.15
CA ASP A 418 -4.60 -34.38 -35.42
C ASP A 418 -5.83 -35.31 -35.17
N ALA A 419 -6.81 -34.82 -34.40
CA ALA A 419 -8.23 -35.20 -34.33
C ALA A 419 -8.80 -35.94 -33.07
N THR A 420 -9.49 -35.14 -32.25
CA THR A 420 -10.92 -35.22 -31.82
C THR A 420 -11.57 -36.56 -31.37
N LYS A 421 -12.32 -36.44 -30.24
CA LYS A 421 -13.59 -37.11 -29.81
C LYS A 421 -13.53 -38.11 -28.63
N THR A 422 -14.23 -37.69 -27.56
CA THR A 422 -14.93 -38.46 -26.51
C THR A 422 -16.10 -39.30 -27.09
N PRO A 423 -16.92 -40.03 -26.30
CA PRO A 423 -16.71 -41.12 -25.31
C PRO A 423 -17.49 -42.42 -25.70
N ALA A 424 -17.34 -43.53 -24.96
CA ALA A 424 -18.46 -44.31 -24.36
C ALA A 424 -18.09 -45.74 -23.90
N THR A 425 -18.55 -46.04 -22.67
CA THR A 425 -19.17 -47.30 -22.15
C THR A 425 -18.48 -48.66 -22.26
N HIS A 426 -18.38 -49.33 -21.11
CA HIS A 426 -18.62 -50.77 -21.00
C HIS A 426 -19.70 -51.09 -19.94
N THR A 427 -20.60 -51.96 -20.39
CA THR A 427 -21.79 -52.56 -19.78
C THR A 427 -21.50 -53.86 -19.02
N ASN A 428 -22.34 -54.18 -18.01
CA ASN A 428 -23.02 -55.47 -17.76
C ASN A 428 -23.77 -55.36 -16.42
N GLY A 429 -24.99 -55.84 -16.18
CA GLY A 429 -25.89 -56.74 -16.89
C GLY A 429 -26.41 -57.85 -15.96
N ASN A 430 -27.72 -57.84 -15.67
CA ASN A 430 -28.59 -58.87 -15.03
C ASN A 430 -28.59 -58.95 -13.47
N LYS A 431 -29.72 -59.20 -12.75
CA LYS A 431 -30.86 -60.11 -13.03
C LYS A 431 -32.08 -59.86 -12.10
N GLU A 432 -33.30 -60.02 -12.66
CA GLU A 432 -34.59 -60.55 -12.12
C GLU A 432 -35.27 -60.06 -10.81
N THR A 433 -36.58 -59.75 -10.93
CA THR A 433 -37.68 -59.58 -9.94
C THR A 433 -38.45 -60.93 -9.77
N PRO A 434 -39.59 -61.13 -9.02
CA PRO A 434 -40.32 -60.33 -8.00
C PRO A 434 -40.90 -61.12 -6.77
N ALA A 435 -41.49 -60.42 -5.77
CA ALA A 435 -42.86 -60.60 -5.21
C ALA A 435 -43.07 -60.32 -3.70
N LYS A 436 -44.12 -59.51 -3.42
CA LYS A 436 -45.11 -59.41 -2.30
C LYS A 436 -44.80 -59.97 -0.89
N THR A 437 -45.09 -59.18 0.17
CA THR A 437 -46.31 -59.22 1.03
C THR A 437 -46.13 -58.42 2.34
N ASN A 438 -47.23 -57.88 2.88
CA ASN A 438 -47.39 -57.23 4.20
C ASN A 438 -48.12 -58.22 5.14
N PRO A 439 -48.11 -58.11 6.50
CA PRO A 439 -49.08 -57.21 7.19
C PRO A 439 -48.72 -56.70 8.64
N GLY A 440 -49.38 -55.62 9.11
CA GLY A 440 -50.10 -55.60 10.42
C GLY A 440 -49.67 -54.68 11.60
N THR A 441 -50.38 -53.53 11.76
CA THR A 441 -50.95 -52.88 13.01
C THR A 441 -50.03 -52.39 14.15
N THR A 442 -50.20 -51.26 14.86
CA THR A 442 -51.38 -50.46 15.35
C THR A 442 -51.05 -48.97 15.59
N GLN A 443 -52.05 -48.09 15.45
CA GLN A 443 -52.10 -46.65 15.82
C GLN A 443 -52.95 -46.43 17.10
N PRO A 444 -52.98 -45.24 17.75
CA PRO A 444 -54.01 -44.19 17.44
C PRO A 444 -53.50 -42.74 17.67
N GLY A 445 -54.08 -41.61 17.23
CA GLY A 445 -55.26 -41.19 16.43
C GLY A 445 -55.22 -39.64 16.32
N ASN A 446 -55.32 -39.05 15.12
CA ASN A 446 -56.43 -38.26 14.51
C ASN A 446 -56.89 -36.99 15.27
N THR A 447 -57.04 -35.80 14.67
CA THR A 447 -57.94 -35.37 13.56
C THR A 447 -57.41 -34.07 12.89
N GLY A 448 -57.34 -33.88 11.55
CA GLY A 448 -58.42 -33.57 10.57
C GLY A 448 -58.64 -32.05 10.45
N THR A 449 -58.76 -31.32 9.33
CA THR A 449 -59.00 -31.58 7.89
C THR A 449 -58.87 -30.23 7.13
N ASP A 450 -58.33 -30.24 5.90
CA ASP A 450 -58.45 -29.19 4.85
C ASP A 450 -59.88 -29.18 4.25
N PRO A 451 -60.42 -28.09 3.60
CA PRO A 451 -60.15 -27.89 2.16
C PRO A 451 -60.34 -26.47 1.52
N ALA A 452 -59.64 -26.26 0.40
CA ALA A 452 -60.03 -25.65 -0.90
C ALA A 452 -60.69 -24.24 -1.07
N LYS A 453 -60.13 -23.52 -2.06
CA LYS A 453 -60.53 -22.31 -2.85
C LYS A 453 -62.03 -22.13 -3.17
N PRO A 454 -62.57 -20.89 -3.30
CA PRO A 454 -62.93 -20.26 -4.61
C PRO A 454 -62.62 -18.71 -4.65
N ALA A 455 -62.15 -18.10 -5.75
CA ALA A 455 -62.86 -17.44 -6.85
C ALA A 455 -63.74 -16.19 -6.53
N GLY A 456 -63.37 -15.01 -7.07
CA GLY A 456 -64.28 -14.12 -7.84
C GLY A 456 -64.83 -12.80 -7.26
N GLY A 457 -64.30 -11.65 -7.75
CA GLY A 457 -65.00 -10.38 -8.07
C GLY A 457 -65.39 -9.42 -6.92
N ALA A 458 -65.60 -8.10 -7.09
CA ALA A 458 -65.30 -7.08 -8.09
C ALA A 458 -65.78 -5.71 -7.52
N THR A 459 -65.11 -4.59 -7.88
CA THR A 459 -65.54 -3.14 -7.97
C THR A 459 -64.27 -2.28 -7.76
N GLY A 460 -63.71 -1.46 -8.67
CA GLY A 460 -64.22 -0.52 -9.69
C GLY A 460 -63.97 0.91 -9.14
N THR A 461 -63.08 1.77 -9.66
CA THR A 461 -63.22 2.53 -10.93
C THR A 461 -61.94 3.25 -11.43
N ASN A 462 -61.80 3.28 -12.78
CA ASN A 462 -61.21 4.24 -13.75
C ASN A 462 -59.77 4.78 -13.56
N GLY A 463 -58.84 4.81 -14.52
CA GLY A 463 -58.78 4.80 -16.01
C GLY A 463 -57.65 5.81 -16.37
N THR A 464 -56.69 5.65 -17.29
CA THR A 464 -56.77 5.32 -18.72
C THR A 464 -55.32 5.22 -19.28
N ALA A 465 -55.06 4.24 -20.18
CA ALA A 465 -54.18 4.19 -21.38
C ALA A 465 -52.83 4.96 -21.45
N THR A 466 -51.71 4.51 -22.04
CA THR A 466 -51.45 3.51 -23.11
C THR A 466 -49.93 3.32 -23.23
N SER A 467 -49.48 2.10 -23.52
CA SER A 467 -48.22 1.79 -24.23
C SER A 467 -48.58 1.38 -25.66
N PRO A 468 -47.66 1.25 -26.64
CA PRO A 468 -47.09 -0.10 -26.85
C PRO A 468 -45.69 -0.21 -27.51
N ASN A 469 -45.06 -1.39 -27.29
CA ASN A 469 -44.23 -2.27 -28.17
C ASN A 469 -43.28 -1.65 -29.23
N GLY A 470 -42.12 -2.22 -29.58
CA GLY A 470 -41.53 -3.55 -29.39
C GLY A 470 -40.72 -3.95 -30.64
N THR A 471 -39.75 -4.87 -30.45
CA THR A 471 -39.08 -5.77 -31.42
C THR A 471 -37.92 -5.33 -32.35
N THR A 472 -36.88 -6.19 -32.33
CA THR A 472 -35.60 -6.33 -33.10
C THR A 472 -35.81 -6.71 -34.59
N PRO A 473 -34.78 -6.67 -35.49
CA PRO A 473 -33.88 -7.83 -35.70
C PRO A 473 -32.44 -7.56 -36.26
N GLN A 474 -31.71 -8.68 -36.47
CA GLN A 474 -30.31 -8.95 -36.88
C GLN A 474 -29.71 -8.30 -38.16
N GLY A 475 -28.37 -8.27 -38.23
CA GLY A 475 -27.60 -8.88 -39.34
C GLY A 475 -26.42 -8.09 -39.96
N GLY A 476 -25.23 -8.71 -40.03
CA GLY A 476 -24.26 -8.53 -41.15
C GLY A 476 -22.87 -7.91 -40.87
N ASN A 477 -21.81 -8.70 -41.07
CA ASN A 477 -20.41 -8.33 -41.39
C ASN A 477 -20.18 -8.77 -42.88
N PRO A 478 -19.25 -8.26 -43.75
CA PRO A 478 -17.80 -8.06 -43.50
C PRO A 478 -17.01 -6.99 -44.33
N ASN A 479 -15.71 -6.86 -44.02
CA ASN A 479 -14.54 -6.46 -44.85
C ASN A 479 -14.34 -5.01 -45.36
N GLY A 480 -13.09 -4.51 -45.21
CA GLY A 480 -12.54 -3.43 -46.03
C GLY A 480 -11.25 -2.79 -45.48
N ALA A 481 -10.10 -3.20 -45.99
CA ALA A 481 -8.80 -2.55 -45.80
C ALA A 481 -8.69 -1.24 -46.62
N GLY A 482 -7.90 -0.26 -46.15
CA GLY A 482 -7.58 0.93 -46.95
C GLY A 482 -6.81 2.02 -46.22
N THR A 483 -5.52 2.10 -46.53
CA THR A 483 -4.55 3.18 -46.24
C THR A 483 -4.98 4.55 -46.79
N THR A 484 -4.67 5.67 -46.10
CA THR A 484 -3.96 6.87 -46.65
C THR A 484 -3.79 7.99 -45.60
N THR A 485 -2.66 8.68 -45.72
CA THR A 485 -2.04 9.76 -44.93
C THR A 485 -2.76 11.14 -45.04
N PRO A 486 -2.29 12.23 -44.39
CA PRO A 486 -3.08 13.19 -43.59
C PRO A 486 -3.48 14.47 -44.34
N PRO A 487 -4.22 15.38 -43.69
CA PRO A 487 -4.18 16.79 -44.07
C PRO A 487 -3.48 17.68 -43.03
N THR A 488 -2.58 18.46 -43.61
CA THR A 488 -1.84 19.62 -43.14
C THR A 488 -2.72 20.74 -42.56
N ALA A 489 -2.14 21.52 -41.66
CA ALA A 489 -2.65 22.78 -41.10
C ALA A 489 -3.02 23.85 -42.15
N PRO A 490 -3.69 24.92 -41.71
CA PRO A 490 -3.33 26.27 -42.15
C PRO A 490 -2.92 27.21 -40.99
N ALA A 491 -1.92 28.02 -41.31
CA ALA A 491 -1.30 29.11 -40.54
C ALA A 491 -2.29 30.26 -40.24
N ALA A 492 -2.30 30.80 -39.01
CA ALA A 492 -1.56 31.95 -38.49
C ALA A 492 -2.07 33.35 -38.90
N LYS A 493 -2.43 34.16 -37.90
CA LYS A 493 -2.15 35.61 -37.75
C LYS A 493 -2.07 35.91 -36.25
N ASP A 494 -0.87 35.97 -35.68
CA ASP A 494 -0.08 37.19 -35.43
C ASP A 494 -0.72 38.19 -34.47
N GLN A 495 -0.20 38.24 -33.22
CA GLN A 495 0.16 39.48 -32.52
C GLN A 495 0.93 39.17 -31.22
N SER A 496 2.19 39.61 -31.20
CA SER A 496 3.07 39.86 -30.05
C SER A 496 3.98 41.04 -30.47
N PRO A 497 4.76 41.74 -29.61
CA PRO A 497 5.24 41.32 -28.28
C PRO A 497 5.35 42.43 -27.21
N ASN A 498 5.62 42.02 -25.95
CA ASN A 498 6.63 42.54 -25.01
C ASN A 498 6.16 42.35 -23.55
N SER A 499 6.81 41.51 -22.74
CA SER A 499 8.10 41.69 -22.04
C SER A 499 7.87 42.10 -20.57
N ALA A 500 8.29 41.21 -19.67
CA ALA A 500 8.31 41.39 -18.21
C ALA A 500 9.32 42.48 -17.77
N PRO A 501 9.36 42.87 -16.47
CA PRO A 501 10.15 42.07 -15.52
C PRO A 501 9.65 42.00 -14.06
N THR A 502 10.20 41.00 -13.38
CA THR A 502 10.28 40.68 -11.94
C THR A 502 10.56 41.82 -10.96
N GLN A 503 10.04 41.73 -9.72
CA GLN A 503 10.74 42.12 -8.48
C GLN A 503 10.07 41.56 -7.18
N SER A 504 10.92 41.18 -6.21
CA SER A 504 10.64 40.84 -4.79
C SER A 504 10.58 42.13 -3.94
N PRO A 505 10.01 42.15 -2.71
CA PRO A 505 10.77 42.01 -1.44
C PRO A 505 9.93 41.32 -0.32
N GLY A 506 10.35 40.98 0.91
CA GLY A 506 11.41 41.44 1.81
C GLY A 506 10.80 41.85 3.18
N SER A 507 11.43 41.39 4.26
CA SER A 507 11.12 41.55 5.70
C SER A 507 10.78 42.97 6.23
N GLY A 508 10.00 43.06 7.32
CA GLY A 508 9.94 44.26 8.17
C GLY A 508 8.99 44.15 9.39
N THR A 509 9.58 44.23 10.58
CA THR A 509 9.05 44.12 11.96
C THR A 509 8.19 45.29 12.47
N ASN A 510 7.31 44.95 13.44
CA ASN A 510 6.79 45.72 14.61
C ASN A 510 6.37 47.18 14.45
N ILE A 511 5.15 47.55 14.92
CA ILE A 511 4.87 48.40 16.11
C ILE A 511 3.40 48.20 16.57
N ASN A 512 3.19 47.91 17.86
CA ASN A 512 1.94 48.15 18.63
C ASN A 512 2.27 49.28 19.63
N PRO A 513 1.35 50.18 20.04
CA PRO A 513 0.50 49.85 21.20
C PRO A 513 -0.89 50.54 21.26
N ALA A 514 -1.69 50.04 22.21
CA ALA A 514 -2.66 50.75 23.08
C ALA A 514 -4.18 50.51 22.84
N ALA A 515 -4.76 49.75 23.76
CA ALA A 515 -6.13 49.89 24.31
C ALA A 515 -6.13 50.98 25.42
N PRO A 516 -7.24 51.37 26.11
CA PRO A 516 -8.58 50.77 26.16
C PRO A 516 -9.78 51.77 26.21
N ALA A 517 -11.02 51.26 26.12
CA ALA A 517 -12.20 51.82 26.82
C ALA A 517 -13.40 50.86 26.80
N THR A 518 -13.89 50.50 27.99
CA THR A 518 -15.22 49.94 28.27
C THR A 518 -16.28 51.04 28.24
N PRO A 519 -17.58 50.73 28.01
CA PRO A 519 -18.51 50.79 29.15
C PRO A 519 -19.72 49.82 29.12
N THR A 520 -20.09 49.38 30.34
CA THR A 520 -21.43 49.15 30.94
C THR A 520 -22.54 48.30 30.26
N ALA A 521 -23.09 47.38 31.07
CA ALA A 521 -24.31 46.58 30.89
C ALA A 521 -25.63 47.39 30.97
N PRO A 522 -26.78 46.75 30.68
CA PRO A 522 -27.64 46.33 31.80
C PRO A 522 -28.27 44.93 31.71
N VAL A 523 -28.86 44.57 32.84
CA VAL A 523 -29.40 43.30 33.38
C VAL A 523 -30.69 42.81 32.70
N SER A 524 -30.90 41.49 32.64
CA SER A 524 -32.24 40.86 32.70
C SER A 524 -32.12 39.39 33.14
N GLU A 525 -33.08 38.95 33.94
CA GLU A 525 -33.07 37.84 34.90
C GLU A 525 -33.26 36.44 34.32
N ALA A 526 -32.75 35.45 35.07
CA ALA A 526 -33.07 34.03 34.95
C ALA A 526 -34.34 33.67 35.73
N PRO A 527 -34.94 32.51 35.44
CA PRO A 527 -35.50 31.67 36.51
C PRO A 527 -34.72 30.35 36.65
N THR A 528 -34.48 30.01 37.90
CA THR A 528 -33.71 28.86 38.38
C THR A 528 -34.62 27.72 38.88
N VAL A 529 -33.99 26.54 39.03
CA VAL A 529 -34.25 25.42 40.00
C VAL A 529 -35.14 24.25 39.51
N PRO A 530 -34.93 22.96 39.93
CA PRO A 530 -33.82 22.33 40.68
C PRO A 530 -33.18 21.08 40.04
N ILE A 531 -31.92 20.87 40.46
CA ILE A 531 -31.19 19.60 40.47
C ILE A 531 -31.68 18.75 41.65
N ASN A 532 -31.85 17.44 41.44
CA ASN A 532 -32.20 16.48 42.48
C ASN A 532 -31.20 15.32 42.49
N LYS A 533 -30.56 15.06 43.65
CA LYS A 533 -29.91 13.81 44.10
C LYS A 533 -29.31 14.05 45.50
N PRO A 534 -29.03 13.03 46.33
CA PRO A 534 -29.53 11.65 46.37
C PRO A 534 -29.97 11.21 47.79
N ASN A 535 -30.55 10.00 47.89
CA ASN A 535 -30.47 9.11 49.05
C ASN A 535 -30.06 7.72 48.56
#